data_AF-A0A645D2Y9-F1
#
_entry.id   AF-A0A645D2Y9-F1
#
_cell.length_a   1.000
_cell.length_b   1.000
_cell.length_c   1.000
_cell.angle_alpha   90.00
_cell.angle_beta   90.00
_cell.angle_gamma   90.00
#
_symmetry.space_group_name_H-M   'P 1'
#
loop_
_entity.id
_entity.type
_entity.pdbx_description
1 polymer ?
#
loop_
_entity_poly.entity_id
_entity_poly.type
_entity_poly.pdbx_seq_one_letter_code
_entity_poly.pdbx_strand_id
1 'polypeptide(L)'
;MGGITKMKKQPGAMFIVDPKKERIAVAEAKKLNIPIIAIVDTNCDPDEIDYVIPGNDDAIRAVKLIAGAMASAVIEGRQGEQGAVVESASDASEESAKAANIEEVVVSEKSAE
;
A
#
# COMPACT_ATOMS: atom_id res chain seq x y z
N MET A 1 21.14 -11.39 -2.52
CA MET A 1 20.74 -10.80 -1.23
C MET A 1 20.57 -9.30 -1.42
N GLY A 2 19.38 -8.73 -1.23
CA GLY A 2 19.16 -7.30 -1.49
C GLY A 2 17.84 -6.72 -0.99
N GLY A 3 17.09 -7.44 -0.14
CA GLY A 3 15.78 -7.02 0.34
C GLY A 3 15.87 -5.83 1.30
N ILE A 4 16.37 -6.06 2.51
CA ILE A 4 16.43 -5.03 3.58
C ILE A 4 17.40 -3.89 3.27
N THR A 5 18.37 -4.07 2.37
CA THR A 5 19.39 -3.06 2.05
C THR A 5 18.80 -1.76 1.50
N LYS A 6 17.63 -1.83 0.86
CA LYS A 6 16.94 -0.65 0.29
C LYS A 6 15.90 -0.04 1.24
N MET A 7 15.65 -0.64 2.40
CA MET A 7 14.63 -0.18 3.35
C MET A 7 15.16 1.02 4.16
N LYS A 8 14.48 2.16 4.06
CA LYS A 8 14.80 3.39 4.82
C LYS A 8 13.96 3.56 6.09
N LYS A 9 12.86 2.82 6.19
CA LYS A 9 11.88 2.86 7.29
C LYS A 9 11.42 1.44 7.60
N GLN A 10 10.87 1.25 8.79
CA GLN A 10 10.22 0.00 9.16
C GLN A 10 9.04 -0.31 8.23
N PRO A 11 8.75 -1.59 7.97
CA PRO A 11 7.62 -1.97 7.12
C PRO A 11 6.29 -1.65 7.82
N GLY A 12 5.31 -1.18 7.05
CA GLY A 12 3.95 -0.90 7.56
C GLY A 12 3.11 -2.17 7.78
N ALA A 13 3.49 -3.28 7.18
CA ALA A 13 2.92 -4.60 7.39
C ALA A 13 3.92 -5.68 6.94
N MET A 14 3.81 -6.88 7.50
CA MET A 14 4.63 -8.04 7.11
C MET A 14 3.77 -9.16 6.55
N PHE A 15 4.14 -9.63 5.35
CA PHE A 15 3.57 -10.84 4.77
C PHE A 15 4.48 -12.04 5.07
N ILE A 16 3.95 -13.04 5.76
CA ILE A 16 4.69 -14.23 6.20
C ILE A 16 4.08 -15.48 5.54
N VAL A 17 4.95 -16.32 4.99
CA VAL A 17 4.57 -17.66 4.51
C VAL A 17 5.04 -18.65 5.56
N ASP A 18 4.13 -19.52 6.02
CA ASP A 18 4.40 -20.49 7.10
C ASP A 18 4.84 -19.83 8.43
N PRO A 19 3.87 -19.28 9.21
CA PRO A 19 4.11 -18.73 10.55
C PRO A 19 4.79 -19.69 11.51
N LYS A 20 4.58 -21.00 11.36
CA LYS A 20 5.14 -22.02 12.24
C LYS A 20 6.62 -22.23 11.98
N LYS A 21 7.07 -22.21 10.73
CA LYS A 21 8.51 -22.21 10.42
C LYS A 21 9.15 -20.85 10.73
N GLU A 22 8.43 -19.76 10.52
CA GLU A 22 8.92 -18.38 10.68
C GLU A 22 8.55 -17.71 12.03
N ARG A 23 8.61 -18.47 13.13
CA ARG A 23 8.20 -17.95 14.47
C ARG A 23 8.99 -16.73 14.94
N ILE A 24 10.26 -16.61 14.54
CA ILE A 24 11.10 -15.47 14.90
C ILE A 24 10.56 -14.20 14.25
N ALA A 25 10.17 -14.26 12.98
CA ALA A 25 9.60 -13.13 12.26
C ALA A 25 8.26 -12.70 12.87
N VAL A 26 7.40 -13.66 13.24
CA VAL A 26 6.13 -13.38 13.94
C VAL A 26 6.38 -12.71 15.29
N ALA A 27 7.32 -13.22 16.08
CA ALA A 27 7.65 -12.67 17.39
C ALA A 27 8.26 -11.26 17.32
N GLU A 28 9.11 -10.99 16.33
CA GLU A 28 9.69 -9.68 16.09
C GLU A 28 8.66 -8.68 15.58
N ALA A 29 7.79 -9.08 14.64
CA ALA A 29 6.71 -8.25 14.14
C ALA A 29 5.76 -7.82 15.27
N LYS A 30 5.37 -8.76 16.14
CA LYS A 30 4.56 -8.46 17.34
C LYS A 30 5.24 -7.48 18.29
N LYS A 31 6.55 -7.66 18.55
CA LYS A 31 7.31 -6.75 19.42
C LYS A 31 7.44 -5.34 18.85
N LEU A 32 7.50 -5.23 17.53
CA LEU A 32 7.60 -3.96 16.81
C LEU A 32 6.23 -3.37 16.43
N ASN A 33 5.13 -4.02 16.86
CA ASN A 33 3.75 -3.63 16.53
C ASN A 33 3.50 -3.52 15.02
N ILE A 34 4.12 -4.39 14.22
CA ILE A 34 3.91 -4.46 12.78
C ILE A 34 2.79 -5.46 12.51
N PRO A 35 1.72 -5.07 11.78
CA PRO A 35 0.61 -5.97 11.47
C PRO A 35 1.06 -7.11 10.55
N ILE A 36 0.58 -8.31 10.85
CA ILE A 36 1.00 -9.56 10.22
C ILE A 36 -0.13 -10.08 9.33
N ILE A 37 0.19 -10.28 8.05
CA ILE A 37 -0.63 -11.03 7.11
C ILE A 37 0.07 -12.35 6.83
N ALA A 38 -0.61 -13.48 7.01
CA ALA A 38 0.04 -14.76 6.78
C ALA A 38 -0.86 -15.85 6.23
N ILE A 39 -0.23 -16.78 5.50
CA ILE A 39 -0.87 -18.01 5.06
C ILE A 39 -0.88 -19.00 6.21
N VAL A 40 -2.06 -19.46 6.62
CA VAL A 40 -2.25 -20.43 7.71
C VAL A 40 -2.75 -21.74 7.11
N ASP A 41 -1.96 -22.79 7.32
CA ASP A 41 -2.37 -24.16 7.07
C ASP A 41 -2.83 -24.83 8.39
N THR A 42 -3.32 -26.07 8.30
CA THR A 42 -3.81 -26.92 9.39
C THR A 42 -2.87 -27.06 10.60
N ASN A 43 -1.59 -26.74 10.43
CA ASN A 43 -0.55 -26.95 11.42
C ASN A 43 -0.13 -25.66 12.16
N CYS A 44 -0.72 -24.52 11.82
CA CYS A 44 -0.41 -23.19 12.33
C CYS A 44 -1.56 -22.64 13.20
N ASP A 45 -1.22 -21.95 14.29
CA ASP A 45 -2.19 -21.30 15.17
C ASP A 45 -2.56 -19.90 14.63
N PRO A 46 -3.84 -19.64 14.26
CA PRO A 46 -4.25 -18.38 13.65
C PRO A 46 -4.31 -17.21 14.64
N ASP A 47 -4.35 -17.48 15.95
CA ASP A 47 -4.47 -16.46 17.01
C ASP A 47 -3.28 -15.48 17.05
N GLU A 48 -2.17 -15.88 16.45
CA GLU A 48 -0.94 -15.11 16.41
C GLU A 48 -0.87 -14.09 15.26
N ILE A 49 -1.87 -14.06 14.39
CA ILE A 49 -1.84 -13.37 13.09
C ILE A 49 -3.02 -12.42 12.99
N ASP A 50 -2.77 -11.19 12.55
CA ASP A 50 -3.81 -10.17 12.43
C ASP A 50 -4.73 -10.41 11.23
N TYR A 51 -4.15 -10.82 10.09
CA TYR A 51 -4.89 -11.12 8.86
C TYR A 51 -4.55 -12.52 8.36
N VAL A 52 -5.46 -13.45 8.60
CA VAL A 52 -5.29 -14.86 8.28
C VAL A 52 -5.79 -15.17 6.87
N ILE A 53 -4.93 -15.79 6.06
CA ILE A 53 -5.27 -16.35 4.75
C ILE A 53 -5.24 -17.88 4.88
N PRO A 54 -6.39 -18.57 4.93
CA PRO A 54 -6.40 -20.02 4.97
C PRO A 54 -5.88 -20.58 3.64
N GLY A 55 -4.87 -21.43 3.68
CA GLY A 55 -4.28 -21.99 2.48
C GLY A 55 -3.14 -22.96 2.73
N ASN A 56 -2.73 -23.65 1.68
CA ASN A 56 -1.59 -24.56 1.71
C ASN A 56 -0.29 -23.78 1.48
N ASP A 57 0.60 -23.79 2.47
CA ASP A 57 1.91 -23.12 2.46
C ASP A 57 3.04 -24.03 1.94
N ASP A 58 2.89 -25.35 1.99
CA ASP A 58 3.89 -26.31 1.47
C ASP A 58 3.91 -26.38 -0.07
N ALA A 59 2.80 -26.03 -0.73
CA ALA A 59 2.70 -26.11 -2.19
C ALA A 59 3.23 -24.85 -2.88
N ILE A 60 4.31 -24.98 -3.67
CA ILE A 60 4.90 -23.89 -4.47
C ILE A 60 3.86 -23.17 -5.33
N ARG A 61 2.91 -23.91 -5.93
CA ARG A 61 1.85 -23.30 -6.76
C ARG A 61 0.91 -22.43 -5.95
N ALA A 62 0.53 -22.86 -4.75
CA ALA A 62 -0.34 -22.10 -3.85
C ALA A 62 0.36 -20.84 -3.34
N VAL A 63 1.61 -20.97 -2.89
CA VAL A 63 2.43 -19.82 -2.46
C VAL A 63 2.61 -18.82 -3.59
N LYS A 64 2.91 -19.27 -4.81
CA LYS A 64 3.03 -18.37 -5.99
C LYS A 64 1.73 -17.66 -6.32
N LEU A 65 0.60 -18.35 -6.23
CA LEU A 65 -0.71 -17.77 -6.48
C LEU A 65 -1.01 -16.67 -5.45
N ILE A 66 -0.85 -16.97 -4.17
CA ILE A 66 -1.17 -16.04 -3.08
C ILE A 66 -0.19 -14.87 -3.08
N ALA A 67 1.12 -15.13 -3.14
CA ALA A 67 2.13 -14.07 -3.19
C ALA A 67 1.97 -13.19 -4.44
N GLY A 68 1.59 -13.78 -5.58
CA GLY A 68 1.29 -13.05 -6.81
C GLY A 68 0.07 -12.14 -6.65
N ALA A 69 -1.04 -12.65 -6.09
CA ALA A 69 -2.22 -11.85 -5.81
C ALA A 69 -1.94 -10.71 -4.83
N MET A 70 -1.16 -10.98 -3.76
CA MET A 70 -0.71 -9.97 -2.80
C MET A 70 0.17 -8.90 -3.47
N ALA A 71 1.08 -9.30 -4.36
CA ALA A 71 1.90 -8.35 -5.11
C ALA A 71 1.05 -7.46 -6.01
N SER A 72 0.08 -8.02 -6.74
CA SER A 72 -0.87 -7.25 -7.54
C SER A 72 -1.67 -6.27 -6.68
N ALA A 73 -2.20 -6.71 -5.54
CA ALA A 73 -2.94 -5.85 -4.61
C ALA A 73 -2.09 -4.69 -4.06
N VAL A 74 -0.81 -4.92 -3.75
CA VAL A 74 0.11 -3.86 -3.31
C VAL A 74 0.42 -2.87 -4.44
N ILE A 75 0.54 -3.35 -5.68
CA ILE A 75 0.76 -2.48 -6.84
C ILE A 75 -0.49 -1.63 -7.10
N GLU A 76 -1.68 -2.24 -7.11
CA GLU A 76 -2.96 -1.57 -7.27
C GLU A 76 -3.21 -0.54 -6.16
N GLY A 77 -2.94 -0.89 -4.90
CA GLY A 77 -3.07 0.04 -3.77
C GLY A 77 -2.15 1.26 -3.91
N ARG A 78 -0.91 1.07 -4.37
CA ARG A 78 0.03 2.17 -4.65
C ARG A 78 -0.39 3.04 -5.83
N GLN A 79 -1.03 2.45 -6.84
CA GLN A 79 -1.57 3.19 -7.98
C GLN A 79 -2.86 3.96 -7.59
N GLY A 80 -3.70 3.38 -6.74
CA GLY A 80 -4.88 4.03 -6.17
C GLY A 80 -4.52 5.21 -5.28
N GLU A 81 -3.44 5.12 -4.51
CA GLU A 81 -2.86 6.28 -3.79
C GLU A 81 -2.39 7.37 -4.75
N GLN A 82 -1.82 7.04 -5.92
CA GLN A 82 -1.49 8.04 -6.94
C GLN A 82 -2.74 8.71 -7.52
N GLY A 83 -3.87 8.00 -7.65
CA GLY A 83 -5.15 8.60 -8.06
C GLY A 83 -5.72 9.59 -7.04
N ALA A 84 -5.68 9.24 -5.75
CA ALA A 84 -6.19 10.09 -4.67
C ALA A 84 -5.31 11.34 -4.40
N VAL A 85 -3.99 11.23 -4.62
CA VAL A 85 -3.08 12.39 -4.55
C VAL A 85 -3.28 13.33 -5.75
N VAL A 86 -3.71 12.81 -6.91
CA VAL A 86 -4.05 13.66 -8.06
C VAL A 86 -5.38 14.38 -7.84
N GLU A 87 -6.39 13.73 -7.24
CA GLU A 87 -7.68 14.38 -6.92
C GLU A 87 -7.54 15.46 -5.82
N SER A 88 -6.61 15.29 -4.88
CA SER A 88 -6.32 16.28 -3.84
C SER A 88 -5.44 17.46 -4.31
N ALA A 89 -4.77 17.32 -5.46
CA ALA A 89 -3.95 18.36 -6.07
C ALA A 89 -4.66 19.09 -7.23
N SER A 90 -5.72 18.50 -7.80
CA SER A 90 -6.54 19.13 -8.83
C SER A 90 -7.53 20.17 -8.28
N ASP A 91 -8.02 20.01 -7.05
CA ASP A 91 -9.00 20.97 -6.51
C ASP A 91 -8.37 22.30 -6.06
N ALA A 92 -7.11 22.30 -5.61
CA ALA A 92 -6.41 23.52 -5.22
C ALA A 92 -5.82 24.31 -6.41
N SER A 93 -5.75 23.70 -7.60
CA SER A 93 -5.17 24.34 -8.80
C SER A 93 -6.21 24.89 -9.77
N GLU A 94 -7.47 24.44 -9.71
CA GLU A 94 -8.53 24.97 -10.57
C GLU A 94 -9.14 26.28 -10.03
N GLU A 95 -9.21 26.49 -8.71
CA GLU A 95 -9.76 27.74 -8.15
C GLU A 95 -8.81 28.94 -8.32
N SER A 96 -7.49 28.70 -8.27
CA SER A 96 -6.48 29.74 -8.54
C SER A 96 -6.39 30.10 -10.03
N ALA A 97 -6.67 29.16 -10.94
CA ALA A 97 -6.61 29.41 -12.38
C ALA A 97 -7.84 30.16 -12.90
N LYS A 98 -9.01 29.96 -12.29
CA LYS A 98 -10.23 30.70 -12.66
C LYS A 98 -10.20 32.15 -12.16
N ALA A 99 -9.67 32.41 -10.97
CA ALA A 99 -9.56 33.78 -10.45
C ALA A 99 -8.63 34.66 -11.30
N ALA A 100 -7.47 34.11 -11.73
CA ALA A 100 -6.51 34.85 -12.56
C ALA A 100 -7.04 35.16 -13.97
N ASN A 101 -7.83 34.25 -14.56
CA ASN A 101 -8.32 34.41 -15.93
C ASN A 101 -9.52 35.36 -16.03
N ILE A 102 -10.27 35.56 -14.95
CA ILE A 102 -11.35 36.56 -14.93
C ILE A 102 -10.74 37.96 -14.84
N GLU A 103 -9.68 38.17 -14.05
CA GLU A 103 -9.06 39.50 -13.84
C GLU A 103 -8.39 40.06 -15.11
N GLU A 104 -7.77 39.22 -15.94
CA GLU A 104 -7.12 39.66 -17.19
C GLU A 104 -8.13 40.07 -18.28
N VAL A 105 -9.28 39.39 -18.35
CA VAL A 105 -10.32 39.71 -19.34
C VAL A 105 -11.00 41.04 -19.02
N VAL A 106 -11.29 41.35 -17.75
CA VAL A 106 -11.95 42.62 -17.38
C VAL A 106 -11.07 43.86 -17.61
N VAL A 107 -9.74 43.71 -17.63
CA VAL A 107 -8.81 44.82 -17.91
C VAL A 107 -8.75 45.13 -19.41
N SER A 108 -8.83 44.11 -20.26
CA SER A 108 -8.78 44.29 -21.72
C SER A 108 -10.03 44.96 -22.30
N GLU A 109 -11.22 44.70 -21.75
CA GLU A 109 -12.47 45.32 -22.23
C GLU A 109 -12.65 46.75 -21.74
N LYS A 110 -12.04 47.15 -20.61
CA LYS A 110 -12.17 48.51 -20.06
C LYS A 110 -11.23 49.55 -20.68
N SER A 111 -10.25 49.14 -21.48
CA SER A 111 -9.28 50.07 -22.09
C SER A 111 -9.65 50.50 -23.52
N ALA A 112 -10.80 50.03 -24.04
CA ALA A 112 -11.24 50.32 -25.41
C ALA A 112 -12.46 51.28 -25.50
N GLU A 113 -12.83 51.96 -24.41
CA GLU A 113 -13.81 53.07 -24.42
C GLU A 113 -13.18 54.39 -23.96
#